data_AF-L1JBM6-F1
#
_entry.id   AF-L1JBM6-F1
#
_cell.length_a   1.000
_cell.length_b   1.000
_cell.length_c   1.000
_cell.angle_alpha   90.00
_cell.angle_beta   90.00
_cell.angle_gamma   90.00
#
_symmetry.space_group_name_H-M   'P 1'
#
loop_
_entity.id
_entity.type
_entity.pdbx_description
1 polymer ?
#
loop_
_entity_poly.entity_id
_entity_poly.type
_entity_poly.pdbx_seq_one_letter_code
_entity_poly.pdbx_strand_id
1 'polypeptide(L)'
;MLRVRVDDWRRRGGRGGRKGGEEQVKLFFLTHMHADHTQGLHSEWDEGMIYCSQVSRSLLLDKFDVDPVRVVAMEIGVPKLLRLDTVKVTCIDANHCPGAVMFYFETQDIRLLHTGDFRLSPAMIREDSPLAMARDCHLVVDNTYCDPKHTFPSQQEAGQRILEL
;
A
#
# COMPACT_ATOMS: atom_id res chain seq x y z
N MET A 1 0.66 -21.87 -1.58
CA MET A 1 -0.08 -20.75 -2.23
C MET A 1 0.43 -19.39 -1.75
N LEU A 2 0.88 -18.49 -2.63
CA LEU A 2 1.28 -17.13 -2.25
C LEU A 2 0.11 -16.33 -1.67
N ARG A 3 0.33 -15.55 -0.62
CA ARG A 3 -0.66 -14.61 -0.10
C ARG A 3 -0.07 -13.22 0.06
N VAL A 4 -0.64 -12.27 -0.68
CA VAL A 4 -0.39 -10.84 -0.53
C VAL A 4 -1.48 -10.26 0.35
N ARG A 5 -1.11 -9.40 1.30
CA ARG A 5 -2.05 -8.62 2.12
C ARG A 5 -1.63 -7.17 2.08
N VAL A 6 -2.57 -6.28 1.81
CA VAL A 6 -2.37 -4.83 1.84
C VAL A 6 -3.24 -4.31 2.98
N ASP A 7 -2.64 -3.60 3.93
CA ASP A 7 -3.29 -2.99 5.10
C ASP A 7 -4.16 -3.94 5.96
N ASP A 8 -3.91 -5.26 5.89
CA ASP A 8 -4.66 -6.29 6.62
C ASP A 8 -3.76 -7.12 7.54
N TRP A 9 -3.71 -6.70 8.80
CA TRP A 9 -2.83 -7.22 9.84
C TRP A 9 -3.45 -8.31 10.71
N ARG A 10 -4.71 -8.69 10.45
CA ARG A 10 -5.42 -9.65 11.29
C ARG A 10 -4.72 -11.00 11.31
N ARG A 11 -4.26 -11.44 12.49
CA ARG A 11 -3.88 -12.85 12.76
C ARG A 11 -5.09 -13.72 12.44
N ARG A 12 -4.93 -14.70 11.56
CA ARG A 12 -6.00 -15.69 11.38
C ARG A 12 -6.01 -16.57 12.63
N GLY A 13 -7.02 -16.37 13.48
CA GLY A 13 -7.22 -17.17 14.69
C GLY A 13 -7.26 -18.66 14.37
N GLY A 14 -6.57 -19.45 15.19
CA GLY A 14 -6.64 -20.89 15.19
C GLY A 14 -8.08 -21.38 15.39
N ARG A 15 -8.56 -22.19 14.45
CA ARG A 15 -9.55 -23.22 14.74
C ARG A 15 -9.02 -24.52 14.17
N GLY A 16 -8.70 -25.44 15.08
CA GLY A 16 -8.76 -26.89 14.90
C GLY A 16 -8.00 -27.48 13.70
N GLY A 17 -6.85 -28.09 14.00
CA GLY A 17 -6.41 -29.33 13.38
C GLY A 17 -6.27 -29.36 11.86
N ARG A 18 -5.04 -29.10 11.39
CA ARG A 18 -4.37 -29.93 10.38
C ARG A 18 -2.88 -29.55 10.36
N LYS A 19 -2.06 -30.36 11.05
CA LYS A 19 -0.62 -30.44 10.78
C LYS A 19 -0.48 -31.06 9.40
N GLY A 20 0.04 -30.31 8.42
CA GLY A 20 0.33 -30.83 7.08
C GLY A 20 -0.05 -29.96 5.88
N GLY A 21 -0.24 -28.64 6.05
CA GLY A 21 -0.33 -27.71 4.91
C GLY A 21 1.03 -27.04 4.67
N GLU A 22 1.46 -26.95 3.41
CA GLU A 22 2.63 -26.15 3.01
C GLU A 22 2.58 -24.76 3.65
N GLU A 23 3.71 -24.32 4.19
CA GLU A 23 3.84 -23.00 4.83
C GLU A 23 3.45 -21.91 3.84
N GLN A 24 2.32 -21.25 4.13
CA GLN A 24 1.81 -20.19 3.27
C GLN A 24 2.69 -18.95 3.47
N VAL A 25 3.62 -18.70 2.56
CA VAL A 25 4.43 -17.48 2.65
C VAL A 25 3.56 -16.25 2.39
N LYS A 26 3.56 -15.35 3.39
CA LYS A 26 2.78 -14.11 3.42
C LYS A 26 3.66 -12.92 3.11
N LEU A 27 3.21 -12.05 2.22
CA LEU A 27 3.80 -10.73 1.98
C LEU A 27 2.82 -9.67 2.48
N PHE A 28 3.29 -8.75 3.31
CA PHE A 28 2.47 -7.69 3.89
C PHE A 28 2.89 -6.34 3.34
N PHE A 29 1.92 -5.53 2.93
CA PHE A 29 2.15 -4.22 2.36
C PHE A 29 1.37 -3.19 3.17
N LEU A 30 2.05 -2.10 3.55
CA LEU A 30 1.42 -0.95 4.21
C LEU A 30 1.41 0.23 3.24
N THR A 31 0.22 0.69 2.86
CA THR A 31 0.07 1.82 1.93
C THR A 31 0.50 3.13 2.58
N HIS A 32 0.05 3.37 3.82
CA HIS A 32 0.34 4.58 4.59
C HIS A 32 0.00 4.41 6.09
N MET A 33 0.39 5.39 6.92
CA MET A 33 0.37 5.30 8.39
C MET A 33 -0.90 5.82 9.08
N HIS A 34 -2.03 5.90 8.38
CA HIS A 34 -3.31 6.16 9.06
C HIS A 34 -3.71 4.99 9.96
N ALA A 35 -4.48 5.32 10.99
CA ALA A 35 -4.79 4.40 12.08
C ALA A 35 -5.65 3.21 11.62
N ASP A 36 -6.60 3.46 10.72
CA ASP A 36 -7.46 2.45 10.11
C ASP A 36 -6.71 1.48 9.20
N HIS A 37 -5.65 1.94 8.52
CA HIS A 37 -4.75 1.10 7.71
C HIS A 37 -3.72 0.33 8.54
N THR A 38 -3.62 0.58 9.84
CA THR A 38 -2.68 -0.11 10.76
C THR A 38 -3.41 -0.93 11.83
N GLN A 39 -4.73 -1.12 11.71
CA GLN A 39 -5.52 -1.88 12.68
C GLN A 39 -5.08 -3.34 12.76
N GLY A 40 -4.58 -3.73 13.94
CA GLY A 40 -4.09 -5.08 14.22
C GLY A 40 -2.58 -5.26 14.00
N LEU A 41 -1.87 -4.25 13.47
CA LEU A 41 -0.42 -4.21 13.51
C LEU A 41 0.02 -3.94 14.97
N HIS A 42 1.02 -4.67 15.44
CA HIS A 42 1.52 -4.57 16.81
C HIS A 42 3.04 -4.74 16.86
N SER A 43 3.66 -4.29 17.95
CA SER A 43 5.13 -4.32 18.13
C SER A 43 5.74 -5.72 17.95
N GLU A 44 5.10 -6.77 18.47
CA GLU A 44 5.62 -8.14 18.35
C GLU A 44 5.36 -8.80 16.97
N TRP A 45 5.36 -8.03 15.89
CA TRP A 45 5.00 -8.54 14.56
C TRP A 45 5.95 -9.65 14.08
N ASP A 46 5.43 -10.86 13.97
CA ASP A 46 6.20 -12.06 13.60
C ASP A 46 5.71 -12.77 12.33
N GLU A 47 4.59 -12.31 11.76
CA GLU A 47 3.86 -12.99 10.67
C GLU A 47 4.54 -12.91 9.29
N GLY A 48 5.46 -11.97 9.07
CA GLY A 48 6.20 -11.83 7.81
C GLY A 48 6.84 -10.46 7.60
N MET A 49 7.44 -10.26 6.42
CA MET A 49 8.03 -8.98 6.02
C MET A 49 6.95 -7.96 5.68
N ILE A 50 7.15 -6.72 6.11
CA ILE A 50 6.31 -5.55 5.82
C ILE A 50 7.01 -4.71 4.75
N TYR A 51 6.34 -4.45 3.64
CA TYR A 51 6.80 -3.63 2.53
C TYR A 51 6.04 -2.30 2.52
N CYS A 52 6.74 -1.18 2.49
CA CYS A 52 6.14 0.15 2.51
C CYS A 52 7.09 1.19 1.90
N SER A 53 6.65 2.46 1.79
CA SER A 53 7.54 3.55 1.39
C SER A 53 8.61 3.86 2.46
N GLN A 54 9.66 4.58 2.08
CA GLN A 54 10.69 5.04 3.02
C GLN A 54 10.11 5.85 4.19
N VAL A 55 9.17 6.75 3.91
CA VAL A 55 8.54 7.60 4.93
C VAL A 55 7.66 6.76 5.85
N SER A 56 6.82 5.87 5.29
CA SER A 56 5.98 4.98 6.08
C SER A 56 6.81 4.03 6.95
N ARG A 57 7.98 3.56 6.47
CA ARG A 57 8.92 2.77 7.28
C ARG A 57 9.40 3.54 8.51
N SER A 58 9.85 4.78 8.32
CA SER A 58 10.34 5.60 9.43
C SER A 58 9.24 5.83 10.48
N LEU A 59 8.03 6.19 10.03
CA LEU A 59 6.89 6.40 10.92
C LEU A 59 6.43 5.10 11.61
N LEU A 60 6.48 3.96 10.92
CA LEU A 60 6.13 2.66 11.48
C LEU A 60 7.10 2.28 12.59
N LEU A 61 8.41 2.42 12.37
CA LEU A 61 9.44 2.08 13.37
C LEU A 61 9.48 3.04 14.56
N ASP A 62 9.03 4.28 14.39
CA ASP A 62 8.86 5.24 15.48
C ASP A 62 7.61 4.93 16.32
N LYS A 63 6.51 4.54 15.67
CA LYS A 63 5.22 4.30 16.32
C LYS A 63 5.09 2.90 16.94
N PHE A 64 5.67 1.90 16.30
CA PHE A 64 5.57 0.49 16.69
C PHE A 64 6.97 -0.07 16.94
N ASP A 65 7.12 -0.85 18.01
CA ASP A 65 8.37 -1.53 18.34
C ASP A 65 8.54 -2.82 17.52
N VAL A 66 8.39 -2.70 16.20
CA VAL A 66 8.59 -3.77 15.22
C VAL A 66 10.06 -3.87 14.88
N ASP A 67 10.59 -5.09 14.82
CA ASP A 67 11.97 -5.34 14.42
C ASP A 67 12.28 -4.68 13.05
N PRO A 68 13.24 -3.73 12.97
CA PRO A 68 13.60 -3.05 11.73
C PRO A 68 14.00 -3.97 10.58
N VAL A 69 14.47 -5.19 10.87
CA VAL A 69 14.82 -6.16 9.82
C VAL A 69 13.59 -6.69 9.09
N ARG A 70 12.40 -6.59 9.69
CA ARG A 70 11.13 -7.04 9.12
C ARG A 70 10.48 -5.98 8.22
N VAL A 71 10.96 -4.74 8.25
CA VAL A 71 10.35 -3.62 7.52
C VAL A 71 11.24 -3.18 6.38
N VAL A 72 10.78 -3.45 5.16
CA VAL A 72 11.48 -3.17 3.90
C VAL A 72 10.91 -1.90 3.28
N ALA A 73 11.74 -0.87 3.18
CA ALA A 73 11.41 0.31 2.39
C ALA A 73 11.56 0.01 0.90
N MET A 74 10.59 0.49 0.13
CA MET A 74 10.55 0.45 -1.32
C MET A 74 10.63 1.88 -1.86
N GLU A 75 11.45 2.06 -2.89
CA GLU A 75 11.57 3.31 -3.61
C GLU A 75 10.40 3.48 -4.60
N ILE A 76 9.91 4.70 -4.76
CA ILE A 76 8.82 5.01 -5.67
C ILE A 76 9.30 4.86 -7.12
N GLY A 77 8.51 4.21 -7.97
CA GLY A 77 8.81 4.00 -9.38
C GLY A 77 9.85 2.90 -9.66
N VAL A 78 10.49 2.34 -8.64
CA VAL A 78 11.49 1.27 -8.79
C VAL A 78 10.85 -0.09 -8.53
N PRO A 79 10.79 -0.99 -9.54
CA PRO A 79 10.22 -2.32 -9.34
C PRO A 79 11.08 -3.17 -8.40
N LYS A 80 10.43 -3.93 -7.51
CA LYS A 80 11.08 -4.91 -6.64
C LYS A 80 10.54 -6.30 -6.93
N LEU A 81 11.46 -7.25 -7.15
CA LEU A 81 11.13 -8.66 -7.31
C LEU A 81 11.11 -9.35 -5.94
N LEU A 82 10.05 -10.10 -5.69
CA LEU A 82 9.80 -10.82 -4.45
C LEU A 82 9.50 -12.29 -4.77
N ARG A 83 9.75 -13.17 -3.80
CA ARG A 83 9.39 -14.60 -3.85
C ARG A 83 9.97 -15.34 -5.07
N LEU A 84 11.30 -15.48 -5.10
CA LEU A 84 12.00 -16.13 -6.21
C LEU A 84 11.58 -15.50 -7.56
N ASP A 85 11.46 -14.18 -7.57
CA ASP A 85 11.13 -13.36 -8.74
C ASP A 85 9.77 -13.63 -9.40
N THR A 86 8.83 -14.20 -8.65
CA THR A 86 7.46 -14.50 -9.13
C THR A 86 6.48 -13.34 -8.94
N VAL A 87 6.81 -12.37 -8.08
CA VAL A 87 5.99 -11.19 -7.81
C VAL A 87 6.83 -9.94 -8.00
N LYS A 88 6.49 -9.12 -8.99
CA LYS A 88 7.08 -7.79 -9.18
C LYS A 88 6.13 -6.76 -8.58
N VAL A 89 6.65 -5.87 -7.75
CA VAL A 89 5.87 -4.81 -7.10
C VAL A 89 6.53 -3.46 -7.33
N THR A 90 5.74 -2.48 -7.75
CA THR A 90 6.19 -1.09 -7.90
C THR A 90 5.35 -0.17 -7.03
N CYS A 91 5.99 0.69 -6.25
CA CYS A 91 5.33 1.75 -5.51
C CYS A 91 5.06 2.94 -6.42
N ILE A 92 3.88 3.53 -6.34
CA ILE A 92 3.50 4.76 -7.05
C ILE A 92 3.00 5.76 -5.99
N ASP A 93 3.39 7.03 -6.09
CA ASP A 93 2.90 8.07 -5.17
C ASP A 93 1.36 8.15 -5.19
N ALA A 94 0.73 8.09 -4.02
CA ALA A 94 -0.73 8.15 -3.90
C ALA A 94 -1.28 9.59 -3.76
N ASN A 95 -0.43 10.60 -3.56
CA ASN A 95 -0.82 11.99 -3.35
C ASN A 95 -1.87 12.18 -2.23
N HIS A 96 -1.77 11.38 -1.16
CA HIS A 96 -2.70 11.40 -0.02
C HIS A 96 -2.09 12.07 1.22
N CYS A 97 -1.08 11.42 1.81
CA CYS A 97 -0.31 11.92 2.95
C CYS A 97 1.19 11.62 2.74
N PRO A 98 2.10 12.19 3.54
CA PRO A 98 3.52 11.84 3.48
C PRO A 98 3.72 10.31 3.59
N GLY A 99 4.39 9.74 2.58
CA GLY A 99 4.67 8.31 2.51
C GLY A 99 3.57 7.43 1.94
N ALA A 100 2.40 7.98 1.60
CA ALA A 100 1.33 7.20 0.99
C ALA A 100 1.70 6.72 -0.42
N VAL A 101 1.52 5.43 -0.66
CA VAL A 101 1.80 4.80 -1.96
C VAL A 101 0.67 3.87 -2.38
N MET A 102 0.44 3.86 -3.69
CA MET A 102 -0.25 2.78 -4.38
C MET A 102 0.75 1.64 -4.66
N PHE A 103 0.27 0.40 -4.68
CA PHE A 103 1.09 -0.76 -5.06
C PHE A 103 0.59 -1.34 -6.38
N TYR A 104 1.46 -1.38 -7.37
CA TYR A 104 1.23 -2.11 -8.61
C TYR A 104 1.92 -3.47 -8.54
N PHE A 105 1.12 -4.53 -8.56
CA PHE A 105 1.55 -5.92 -8.53
C PHE A 105 1.48 -6.53 -9.91
N GLU A 106 2.54 -7.24 -10.29
CA GLU A 106 2.61 -8.01 -11.51
C GLU A 106 3.10 -9.43 -11.19
N THR A 107 2.30 -10.42 -11.59
CA THR A 107 2.67 -11.84 -11.65
C THR A 107 2.53 -12.33 -13.09
N GLN A 108 2.78 -13.62 -13.33
CA GLN A 108 2.52 -14.23 -14.64
C GLN A 108 1.04 -14.16 -15.04
N ASP A 109 0.13 -14.23 -14.07
CA ASP A 109 -1.31 -14.38 -14.31
C ASP A 109 -2.11 -13.10 -14.02
N ILE A 110 -1.61 -12.21 -13.15
CA ILE A 110 -2.37 -11.09 -12.61
C ILE A 110 -1.55 -9.81 -12.65
N ARG A 111 -2.19 -8.74 -13.12
CA ARG A 111 -1.77 -7.35 -12.90
C ARG A 111 -2.81 -6.69 -12.02
N LEU A 112 -2.39 -6.06 -10.92
CA LEU A 112 -3.30 -5.45 -9.96
C LEU A 112 -2.72 -4.13 -9.45
N LEU A 113 -3.51 -3.06 -9.50
CA LEU A 113 -3.21 -1.80 -8.82
C LEU A 113 -4.07 -1.71 -7.55
N HIS A 114 -3.42 -1.59 -6.39
CA HIS A 114 -4.08 -1.27 -5.13
C HIS A 114 -3.78 0.18 -4.79
N THR A 115 -4.79 1.06 -4.80
CA THR A 115 -4.57 2.49 -4.59
C THR A 115 -4.18 2.82 -3.15
N GLY A 116 -4.66 2.01 -2.18
CA GLY A 116 -4.77 2.53 -0.81
C GLY A 116 -5.66 3.77 -0.83
N ASP A 117 -5.46 4.67 0.13
CA ASP A 117 -6.04 6.01 0.04
C ASP A 117 -5.23 6.85 -0.93
N PHE A 118 -5.91 7.53 -1.86
CA PHE A 118 -5.22 8.33 -2.87
C PHE A 118 -6.04 9.56 -3.26
N ARG A 119 -5.36 10.58 -3.81
CA ARG A 119 -6.01 11.71 -4.46
C ARG A 119 -5.42 11.93 -5.83
N LEU A 120 -6.14 11.53 -6.87
CA LEU A 120 -5.68 11.67 -8.25
C LEU A 120 -5.38 13.14 -8.60
N SER A 121 -4.27 13.35 -9.31
CA SER A 121 -3.94 14.63 -9.94
C SER A 121 -3.65 14.47 -11.43
N PRO A 122 -3.78 15.53 -12.25
CA PRO A 122 -3.45 15.47 -13.68
C PRO A 122 -2.01 15.03 -13.97
N ALA A 123 -1.06 15.31 -13.06
CA ALA A 123 0.32 14.87 -13.20
C ALA A 123 0.46 13.33 -13.14
N MET A 124 -0.42 12.65 -12.41
CA MET A 124 -0.39 11.20 -12.25
C MET A 124 -0.92 10.44 -13.47
N ILE A 125 -1.65 11.08 -14.38
CA ILE A 125 -2.20 10.41 -15.58
C ILE A 125 -1.37 10.65 -16.85
N ARG A 126 -0.20 11.28 -16.70
CA ARG A 126 0.72 11.50 -17.82
C ARG A 126 1.37 10.19 -18.25
N GLU A 127 1.71 10.08 -19.54
CA GLU A 127 2.37 8.89 -20.10
C GLU A 127 3.75 8.60 -19.50
N ASP A 128 4.45 9.63 -19.01
CA ASP A 128 5.75 9.51 -18.34
C ASP A 128 5.64 9.25 -16.84
N SER A 129 4.42 9.21 -16.29
CA SER A 129 4.20 8.92 -14.87
C SER A 129 4.30 7.41 -14.59
N PRO A 130 4.72 7.00 -13.38
CA PRO A 130 4.71 5.59 -13.01
C PRO A 130 3.33 4.94 -13.13
N LEU A 131 2.22 5.69 -12.98
CA LEU A 131 0.88 5.13 -13.10
C LEU A 131 0.57 4.59 -14.50
N ALA A 132 1.24 5.09 -15.55
CA ALA A 132 1.06 4.62 -16.92
C ALA A 132 1.38 3.12 -17.08
N MET A 133 2.18 2.52 -16.19
CA MET A 133 2.47 1.08 -16.20
C MET A 133 1.29 0.21 -15.75
N ALA A 134 0.32 0.79 -15.05
CA ALA A 134 -0.84 0.10 -14.48
C ALA A 134 -2.07 0.10 -15.41
N ARG A 135 -1.85 0.19 -16.73
CA ARG A 135 -2.93 -0.01 -17.74
C ARG A 135 -3.34 -1.48 -17.79
N ASP A 136 -4.62 -1.71 -18.11
CA ASP A 136 -5.20 -3.05 -18.27
C ASP A 136 -4.94 -3.98 -17.08
N CYS A 137 -5.21 -3.49 -15.87
CA CYS A 137 -5.03 -4.23 -14.63
C CYS A 137 -6.33 -4.31 -13.81
N HIS A 138 -6.38 -5.24 -12.86
CA HIS A 138 -7.40 -5.22 -11.82
C HIS A 138 -7.18 -4.04 -10.89
N LEU A 139 -8.24 -3.30 -10.57
CA LEU A 139 -8.16 -2.13 -9.72
C LEU A 139 -8.84 -2.40 -8.37
N VAL A 140 -8.08 -2.25 -7.29
CA VAL A 140 -8.62 -2.08 -5.93
C VAL A 140 -8.52 -0.60 -5.60
N VAL A 141 -9.67 0.07 -5.57
CA VAL A 141 -9.78 1.54 -5.53
C VAL A 141 -10.33 2.02 -4.20
N ASP A 142 -9.74 3.09 -3.67
CA ASP A 142 -10.36 3.93 -2.65
C ASP A 142 -11.59 4.62 -3.23
N ASN A 143 -12.73 4.31 -2.64
CA ASN A 143 -14.04 4.77 -3.05
C ASN A 143 -14.67 5.75 -2.04
N THR A 144 -13.87 6.38 -1.17
CA THR A 144 -14.30 7.29 -0.11
C THR A 144 -15.29 8.34 -0.61
N TYR A 145 -15.04 8.89 -1.80
CA TYR A 145 -15.89 9.90 -2.43
C TYR A 145 -16.55 9.42 -3.74
N CYS A 146 -16.82 8.11 -3.88
CA CYS A 146 -17.46 7.54 -5.07
C CYS A 146 -18.99 7.79 -5.10
N ASP A 147 -19.39 9.05 -4.91
CA ASP A 147 -20.76 9.54 -5.02
C ASP A 147 -20.73 10.95 -5.64
N PRO A 148 -21.47 11.22 -6.73
CA PRO A 148 -21.45 12.51 -7.43
C PRO A 148 -21.79 13.73 -6.57
N LYS A 149 -22.43 13.53 -5.40
CA LYS A 149 -22.70 14.64 -4.45
C LYS A 149 -21.41 15.25 -3.88
N HIS A 150 -20.32 14.49 -3.87
CA HIS A 150 -19.04 14.94 -3.34
C HIS A 150 -18.30 15.76 -4.39
N THR A 151 -18.38 17.09 -4.25
CA THR A 151 -17.59 18.04 -5.04
C THR A 151 -16.76 18.90 -4.10
N PHE A 152 -15.46 19.04 -4.40
CA PHE A 152 -14.51 19.75 -3.55
C PHE A 152 -13.58 20.61 -4.42
N PRO A 153 -13.06 21.73 -3.89
CA PRO A 153 -12.00 22.47 -4.57
C PRO A 153 -10.71 21.63 -4.69
N SER A 154 -9.82 22.02 -5.59
CA SER A 154 -8.46 21.49 -5.67
C SER A 154 -7.68 21.75 -4.38
N GLN A 155 -6.58 21.01 -4.16
CA GLN A 155 -5.68 21.25 -3.02
C GLN A 155 -5.15 22.69 -3.01
N GLN A 156 -4.83 23.23 -4.20
CA GLN A 156 -4.33 24.59 -4.36
C GLN A 156 -5.38 25.63 -3.97
N GLU A 157 -6.61 25.51 -4.48
CA GLU A 157 -7.70 26.43 -4.15
C GLU A 157 -8.07 26.36 -2.66
N ALA A 158 -8.14 25.15 -2.08
CA ALA A 158 -8.40 25.00 -0.65
C ALA A 158 -7.29 25.63 0.20
N GLY A 159 -6.02 25.44 -0.17
CA GLY A 159 -4.88 26.05 0.50
C GLY A 159 -4.90 27.58 0.41
N GLN A 160 -5.22 28.12 -0.76
CA GLN A 160 -5.33 29.57 -0.96
C GLN A 160 -6.43 30.18 -0.07
N ARG A 161 -7.59 29.52 0.04
CA ARG A 161 -8.66 29.97 0.94
C ARG A 161 -8.25 30.02 2.40
N ILE A 162 -7.36 29.12 2.85
CA ILE A 162 -6.84 29.14 4.24
C ILE A 162 -5.95 30.36 4.48
N LEU A 163 -5.16 30.77 3.49
CA LEU A 163 -4.28 31.95 3.59
C LEU A 163 -5.05 33.28 3.60
N GLU A 164 -6.30 33.27 3.14
CA GLU A 164 -7.19 34.43 3.07
C GLU A 164 -8.09 34.59 4.31
N LEU A 165 -8.01 33.67 5.29
CA LEU A 165 -8.69 33.74 6.59
C LEU A 165 -7.90 34.59 7.60
#